data_AF-A0A9P1AAN8-F1
#
_entry.id   AF-A0A9P1AAN8-F1
#
_cell.length_a   1.000
_cell.length_b   1.000
_cell.length_c   1.000
_cell.angle_alpha   90.00
_cell.angle_beta   90.00
_cell.angle_gamma   90.00
#
_symmetry.space_group_name_H-M   'P 1'
#
loop_
_entity.id
_entity.type
_entity.pdbx_description
1 polymer ?
#
loop_
_entity_poly.entity_id
_entity_poly.type
_entity_poly.pdbx_seq_one_letter_code
_entity_poly.pdbx_strand_id
1 'polypeptide(L)'
;MSKSEVEIQAWFSELIHDHQNHFTARWARKYSEITGVEVDLLVKGTVLFVLGLLLVSKEPHYLANFLLVSAPIMVTFVEKSQRPSSGILFVYWSLFGLSVLFDRILEHIPCFYILKLALFVALFLPPSMPTIERIRQRIEGEQKNE
;
A
#
# COMPACT_ATOMS: atom_id res chain seq x y z
N MET A 1 -2.72 -9.62 -26.38
CA MET A 1 -3.11 -9.16 -25.04
C MET A 1 -4.42 -9.86 -24.69
N SER A 2 -4.46 -10.60 -23.59
CA SER A 2 -5.70 -11.24 -23.14
C SER A 2 -6.69 -10.17 -22.64
N LYS A 3 -8.00 -10.47 -22.63
CA LYS A 3 -9.01 -9.56 -22.04
C LYS A 3 -8.67 -9.17 -20.60
N SER A 4 -8.10 -10.08 -19.82
CA SER A 4 -7.71 -9.83 -18.43
C SER A 4 -6.53 -8.87 -18.30
N GLU A 5 -5.55 -8.91 -19.20
CA GLU A 5 -4.41 -7.96 -19.19
C GLU A 5 -4.86 -6.53 -19.46
N VAL A 6 -5.82 -6.36 -20.38
CA VAL A 6 -6.40 -5.05 -20.73
C VAL A 6 -7.18 -4.47 -19.55
N GLU A 7 -7.98 -5.30 -18.86
CA GLU A 7 -8.73 -4.89 -17.67
C GLU A 7 -7.79 -4.47 -16.52
N ILE A 8 -6.73 -5.24 -16.28
CA ILE A 8 -5.72 -4.91 -15.26
C ILE A 8 -5.03 -3.58 -15.58
N GLN A 9 -4.64 -3.36 -16.85
CA GLN A 9 -4.03 -2.09 -17.26
C GLN A 9 -4.97 -0.91 -17.13
N ALA A 10 -6.25 -1.07 -17.51
CA ALA A 10 -7.25 -0.03 -17.36
C ALA A 10 -7.46 0.34 -15.90
N TRP A 11 -7.53 -0.66 -15.02
CA TRP A 11 -7.65 -0.46 -13.58
C TRP A 11 -6.41 0.24 -12.96
N PHE A 12 -5.19 -0.15 -13.35
CA PHE A 12 -3.98 0.55 -12.90
C PHE A 12 -3.94 2.00 -13.39
N SER A 13 -4.36 2.24 -14.64
CA SER A 13 -4.42 3.59 -15.20
C SER A 13 -5.42 4.46 -14.42
N GLU A 14 -6.58 3.92 -14.08
CA GLU A 14 -7.56 4.60 -13.23
C GLU A 14 -6.99 4.92 -11.84
N LEU A 15 -6.29 3.98 -11.20
CA LEU A 15 -5.66 4.18 -9.90
C LEU A 15 -4.56 5.26 -9.91
N ILE A 16 -3.80 5.35 -11.01
CA ILE A 16 -2.71 6.34 -11.19
C ILE A 16 -3.28 7.73 -11.51
N HIS A 17 -4.38 7.80 -12.25
CA HIS A 17 -4.97 9.04 -12.73
C HIS A 17 -6.11 9.57 -11.84
N ASP A 18 -6.58 8.81 -10.84
CA ASP A 18 -7.53 9.27 -9.82
C ASP A 18 -6.85 10.20 -8.79
N HIS A 19 -6.51 11.39 -9.30
CA HIS A 19 -5.90 12.50 -8.58
C HIS A 19 -6.83 13.12 -7.52
N GLN A 20 -8.15 12.87 -7.59
CA GLN A 20 -9.08 13.35 -6.59
C GLN A 20 -9.01 12.49 -5.33
N ASN A 21 -8.89 11.16 -5.48
CA ASN A 21 -9.02 10.24 -4.34
C ASN A 21 -7.71 9.66 -3.81
N HIS A 22 -6.56 9.83 -4.48
CA HIS A 22 -5.30 9.23 -4.00
C HIS A 22 -4.15 10.24 -3.89
N PHE A 23 -3.51 10.28 -2.71
CA PHE A 23 -2.34 11.16 -2.48
C PHE A 23 -1.15 10.81 -3.39
N THR A 24 -0.98 9.53 -3.72
CA THR A 24 0.08 9.03 -4.63
C THR A 24 -0.11 9.56 -6.04
N ALA A 25 -1.36 9.59 -6.54
CA ALA A 25 -1.71 10.18 -7.83
C ALA A 25 -1.45 11.69 -7.85
N ARG A 26 -1.78 12.42 -6.77
CA ARG A 26 -1.45 13.85 -6.64
C ARG A 26 0.05 14.12 -6.63
N TRP A 27 0.81 13.31 -5.90
CA TRP A 27 2.27 13.40 -5.90
C TRP A 27 2.82 13.18 -7.32
N ALA A 28 2.37 12.11 -8.00
CA ALA A 28 2.86 11.78 -9.33
C ALA A 28 2.57 12.89 -10.35
N ARG A 29 1.36 13.47 -10.31
CA ARG A 29 0.98 14.61 -11.16
C ARG A 29 1.82 15.85 -10.85
N LYS A 30 1.98 16.21 -9.57
CA LYS A 30 2.76 17.40 -9.18
C LYS A 30 4.21 17.30 -9.66
N TYR A 31 4.82 16.13 -9.53
CA TYR A 31 6.19 15.94 -10.00
C TYR A 31 6.28 15.86 -11.54
N SER A 32 5.30 15.25 -12.20
CA SER A 32 5.17 15.27 -13.66
C SER A 32 5.12 16.70 -14.20
N GLU A 33 4.34 17.60 -13.58
CA GLU A 33 4.25 19.01 -13.94
C GLU A 33 5.58 19.76 -13.75
N ILE A 34 6.39 19.38 -12.74
CA ILE A 34 7.69 20.00 -12.46
C ILE A 34 8.77 19.49 -13.43
N THR A 35 8.80 18.19 -13.71
CA THR A 35 9.89 17.57 -14.48
C THR A 35 9.59 17.46 -15.97
N GLY A 36 8.33 17.66 -16.39
CA GLY A 36 7.87 17.41 -17.75
C GLY A 36 7.83 15.93 -18.15
N VAL A 37 7.96 15.02 -17.18
CA VAL A 37 7.97 13.57 -17.41
C VAL A 37 6.54 13.04 -17.31
N GLU A 38 6.18 12.10 -18.18
CA GLU A 38 4.87 11.45 -18.14
C GLU A 38 4.60 10.77 -16.77
N VAL A 39 3.39 10.94 -16.24
CA VAL A 39 2.98 10.41 -14.92
C VAL A 39 3.22 8.90 -14.81
N ASP A 40 2.84 8.15 -15.84
CA ASP A 40 3.02 6.70 -15.90
C ASP A 40 4.49 6.29 -15.79
N LEU A 41 5.38 7.00 -16.49
CA LEU A 41 6.81 6.73 -16.45
C LEU A 41 7.38 7.05 -15.07
N LEU A 42 6.92 8.14 -14.45
CA LEU A 42 7.35 8.57 -13.13
C LEU A 42 6.94 7.57 -12.03
N VAL A 43 5.71 7.07 -12.08
CA VAL A 43 5.22 6.03 -11.16
C VAL A 43 5.97 4.71 -11.37
N LYS A 44 6.04 4.22 -12.62
CA LYS A 44 6.76 2.98 -12.94
C LYS A 44 8.24 3.06 -12.55
N GLY A 45 8.88 4.19 -12.84
CA GLY A 45 10.27 4.45 -12.45
C GLY A 45 10.46 4.43 -10.93
N THR A 46 9.56 5.05 -10.17
CA THR A 46 9.61 5.05 -8.71
C THR A 46 9.44 3.63 -8.14
N VAL A 47 8.49 2.85 -8.66
CA VAL A 47 8.28 1.46 -8.25
C VAL A 47 9.52 0.62 -8.54
N LEU A 48 10.05 0.69 -9.77
CA LEU A 48 11.26 -0.03 -10.16
C LEU A 48 12.47 0.38 -9.31
N PHE A 49 12.60 1.66 -8.99
CA PHE A 49 13.67 2.17 -8.15
C PHE A 49 13.59 1.59 -6.73
N VAL A 50 12.41 1.59 -6.10
CA VAL A 50 12.21 1.00 -4.77
C VAL A 50 12.47 -0.50 -4.79
N LEU A 51 11.98 -1.23 -5.80
CA LEU A 51 12.26 -2.66 -5.96
C LEU A 51 13.76 -2.94 -6.11
N GLY A 52 14.44 -2.15 -6.94
CA GLY A 52 15.90 -2.23 -7.11
C GLY A 52 16.63 -2.02 -5.78
N LEU A 53 16.26 -0.97 -5.03
CA LEU A 53 16.84 -0.71 -3.71
C LEU A 53 16.63 -1.88 -2.74
N LEU A 54 15.45 -2.49 -2.72
CA LEU A 54 15.17 -3.65 -1.85
C LEU A 54 15.99 -4.90 -2.23
N LEU A 55 16.33 -5.06 -3.50
CA LEU A 55 17.13 -6.20 -3.97
C LEU A 55 18.62 -6.05 -3.66
N VAL A 56 19.16 -4.81 -3.73
CA VAL A 56 20.60 -4.56 -3.56
C VAL A 56 20.99 -4.13 -2.15
N SER A 57 20.03 -3.73 -1.32
CA SER A 57 20.30 -3.29 0.06
C SER A 57 20.81 -4.44 0.92
N LYS A 58 21.81 -4.16 1.76
CA LYS A 58 22.30 -5.13 2.76
C LYS A 58 21.28 -5.42 3.85
N GLU A 59 20.43 -4.44 4.15
CA GLU A 59 19.43 -4.51 5.22
C GLU A 59 18.07 -4.00 4.68
N PRO A 60 17.42 -4.77 3.78
CA PRO A 60 16.20 -4.34 3.09
C PRO A 60 15.00 -4.17 4.04
N HIS A 61 15.03 -4.77 5.22
CA HIS A 61 14.00 -4.60 6.25
C HIS A 61 13.84 -3.15 6.71
N TYR A 62 14.92 -2.37 6.81
CA TYR A 62 14.80 -0.96 7.22
C TYR A 62 14.02 -0.15 6.20
N LEU A 63 14.33 -0.31 4.92
CA LEU A 63 13.62 0.39 3.84
C LEU A 63 12.16 -0.07 3.76
N ALA A 64 11.92 -1.39 3.78
CA ALA A 64 10.56 -1.93 3.71
C ALA A 64 9.70 -1.47 4.90
N ASN A 65 10.21 -1.57 6.12
CA ASN A 65 9.49 -1.16 7.32
C ASN A 65 9.29 0.35 7.37
N PHE A 66 10.27 1.13 6.94
CA PHE A 66 10.12 2.58 6.83
C PHE A 66 8.97 2.95 5.89
N LEU A 67 8.92 2.35 4.70
CA LEU A 67 7.83 2.59 3.73
C LEU A 67 6.46 2.20 4.29
N LEU A 68 6.39 1.06 4.98
CA LEU A 68 5.16 0.57 5.63
C LEU A 68 4.72 1.42 6.82
N VAL A 69 5.63 2.13 7.49
CA VAL A 69 5.25 3.08 8.54
C VAL A 69 4.87 4.43 7.93
N SER A 70 5.64 4.92 6.96
CA SER A 70 5.46 6.26 6.40
C SER A 70 4.16 6.39 5.60
N ALA A 71 3.80 5.38 4.82
CA ALA A 71 2.60 5.40 3.98
C ALA A 71 1.29 5.60 4.79
N PRO A 72 0.95 4.76 5.79
CA PRO A 72 -0.25 4.94 6.59
C PRO A 72 -0.21 6.22 7.44
N ILE A 73 0.97 6.66 7.90
CA ILE A 73 1.11 7.95 8.60
C ILE A 73 0.77 9.11 7.66
N MET A 74 1.28 9.12 6.43
CA MET A 74 0.94 10.14 5.44
C MET A 74 -0.57 10.17 5.18
N VAL A 75 -1.19 9.02 4.92
CA VAL A 75 -2.64 8.95 4.69
C VAL A 75 -3.44 9.39 5.93
N THR A 76 -2.97 9.07 7.14
CA THR A 76 -3.71 9.40 8.38
C THR A 76 -3.63 10.89 8.74
N PHE A 77 -2.46 11.52 8.57
CA PHE A 77 -2.20 12.87 9.08
C PHE A 77 -2.18 13.96 8.00
N VAL A 78 -1.69 13.66 6.81
CA VAL A 78 -1.58 14.63 5.71
C VAL A 78 -2.91 14.72 4.98
N GLU A 79 -3.56 13.59 4.75
CA GLU A 79 -4.78 13.52 3.94
C GLU A 79 -5.99 13.03 4.75
N LYS A 80 -6.47 13.89 5.66
CA LYS A 80 -7.58 13.56 6.58
C LYS A 80 -8.85 13.08 5.86
N SER A 81 -9.06 13.47 4.60
CA SER A 81 -10.18 13.04 3.75
C SER A 81 -10.11 11.55 3.37
N GLN A 82 -8.91 10.97 3.33
CA GLN A 82 -8.63 9.58 2.96
C GLN A 82 -8.28 8.72 4.18
N ARG A 83 -8.49 9.25 5.39
CA ARG A 83 -8.12 8.56 6.63
C ARG A 83 -8.85 7.21 6.70
N PRO A 84 -8.12 6.09 6.79
CA PRO A 84 -8.75 4.78 6.91
C PRO A 84 -9.52 4.68 8.22
N SER A 85 -10.53 3.81 8.27
CA SER A 85 -11.29 3.57 9.50
C SER A 85 -10.35 3.12 10.64
N SER A 86 -10.67 3.47 11.88
CA SER A 86 -9.83 3.09 13.02
C SER A 86 -9.66 1.56 13.13
N GLY A 87 -10.66 0.79 12.69
CA GLY A 87 -10.60 -0.67 12.66
C GLY A 87 -9.57 -1.22 11.66
N ILE A 88 -9.54 -0.71 10.43
CA ILE A 88 -8.55 -1.18 9.45
C ILE A 88 -7.13 -0.77 9.84
N LEU A 89 -6.95 0.40 10.46
CA LEU A 89 -5.68 0.81 11.04
C LEU A 89 -5.25 -0.12 12.18
N PHE A 90 -6.16 -0.52 13.06
CA PHE A 90 -5.85 -1.45 14.14
C PHE A 90 -5.39 -2.81 13.60
N VAL A 91 -6.10 -3.37 12.62
CA VAL A 91 -5.71 -4.62 11.94
C VAL A 91 -4.36 -4.46 11.26
N TYR A 92 -4.16 -3.37 10.52
CA TYR A 92 -2.91 -3.05 9.84
C TYR A 92 -1.72 -3.01 10.81
N TRP A 93 -1.83 -2.22 11.89
CA TRP A 93 -0.75 -2.06 12.85
C TRP A 93 -0.45 -3.34 13.62
N SER A 94 -1.48 -4.15 13.91
CA SER A 94 -1.32 -5.46 14.55
C SER A 94 -0.57 -6.44 13.65
N LEU A 95 -0.98 -6.54 12.37
CA LEU A 95 -0.30 -7.36 11.37
C LEU A 95 1.13 -6.87 11.10
N PHE A 96 1.32 -5.55 11.03
CA PHE A 96 2.63 -4.93 10.84
C PHE A 96 3.56 -5.24 12.00
N GLY A 97 3.11 -5.06 13.24
CA GLY A 97 3.88 -5.39 14.44
C GLY A 97 4.30 -6.86 14.44
N LEU A 98 3.36 -7.77 14.14
CA LEU A 98 3.67 -9.19 14.03
C LEU A 98 4.70 -9.47 12.93
N SER A 99 4.52 -8.87 11.76
CA SER A 99 5.43 -9.06 10.63
C SER A 99 6.85 -8.56 10.93
N VAL A 100 7.01 -7.46 11.67
CA VAL A 100 8.32 -6.95 12.10
C VAL A 100 9.01 -7.92 13.05
N LEU A 101 8.27 -8.52 13.99
CA LEU A 101 8.84 -9.53 14.90
C LEU A 101 9.38 -10.75 14.15
N PHE A 102 8.75 -11.13 13.04
CA PHE A 102 9.15 -12.26 12.21
C PHE A 102 10.16 -11.90 11.11
N ASP A 103 10.59 -10.64 10.97
CA ASP A 103 11.46 -10.22 9.87
C ASP A 103 12.75 -11.06 9.81
N ARG A 104 13.41 -11.31 10.95
CA ARG A 104 14.63 -12.12 11.01
C ARG A 104 14.43 -13.59 10.63
N ILE A 105 13.23 -14.12 10.89
CA ILE A 105 12.90 -15.53 10.61
C ILE A 105 12.57 -15.70 9.13
N LEU A 106 11.88 -14.72 8.55
CA LEU A 106 11.37 -14.77 7.19
C LEU A 106 12.35 -14.17 6.15
N GLU A 107 13.41 -13.48 6.58
CA GLU A 107 14.47 -12.90 5.72
C GLU A 107 15.16 -13.95 4.83
N HIS A 108 15.11 -15.23 5.20
CA HIS A 108 15.64 -16.34 4.38
C HIS A 108 14.82 -16.63 3.12
N ILE A 109 13.58 -16.15 3.05
CA ILE A 109 12.72 -16.33 1.87
C ILE A 109 13.16 -15.30 0.81
N PRO A 110 13.50 -15.72 -0.42
CA PRO A 110 13.90 -14.80 -1.47
C PRO A 110 12.76 -13.81 -1.78
N CYS A 111 13.12 -12.54 -1.99
CA CYS A 111 12.16 -11.47 -2.26
C CYS A 111 11.11 -11.24 -1.15
N PHE A 112 11.35 -11.74 0.07
CA PHE A 112 10.42 -11.62 1.19
C PHE A 112 9.92 -10.19 1.41
N TYR A 113 10.81 -9.20 1.41
CA TYR A 113 10.43 -7.79 1.65
C TYR A 113 9.61 -7.19 0.51
N ILE A 114 9.80 -7.66 -0.73
CA ILE A 114 8.94 -7.27 -1.86
C ILE A 114 7.53 -7.85 -1.66
N LEU A 115 7.45 -9.13 -1.28
CA LEU A 115 6.17 -9.79 -0.98
C LEU A 115 5.47 -9.14 0.22
N LYS A 116 6.24 -8.78 1.27
CA LYS A 116 5.75 -8.04 2.44
C LYS A 116 5.13 -6.71 2.02
N LEU A 117 5.83 -5.90 1.23
CA LEU A 117 5.28 -4.64 0.73
C LEU A 117 4.01 -4.87 -0.10
N ALA A 118 4.03 -5.83 -1.03
CA ALA A 118 2.85 -6.13 -1.85
C ALA A 118 1.63 -6.54 -1.01
N LEU A 119 1.84 -7.38 0.01
CA LEU A 119 0.78 -7.82 0.93
C LEU A 119 0.16 -6.66 1.69
N PHE A 120 0.98 -5.76 2.24
CA PHE A 120 0.47 -4.61 3.00
C PHE A 120 -0.16 -3.55 2.08
N VAL A 121 0.33 -3.37 0.86
CA VAL A 121 -0.33 -2.52 -0.15
C VAL A 121 -1.69 -3.10 -0.52
N ALA A 122 -1.81 -4.43 -0.65
CA ALA A 122 -3.06 -5.12 -0.94
C ALA A 122 -4.14 -4.91 0.15
N LEU A 123 -3.76 -4.71 1.41
CA LEU A 123 -4.70 -4.39 2.50
C LEU A 123 -5.41 -3.03 2.34
N PHE A 124 -4.87 -2.13 1.52
CA PHE A 124 -5.48 -0.83 1.23
C PHE A 124 -6.18 -0.80 -0.13
N LEU A 125 -6.12 -1.89 -0.91
CA LEU A 125 -6.73 -1.99 -2.24
C LEU A 125 -8.10 -2.68 -2.17
N PRO A 126 -9.15 -2.18 -2.85
CA PRO A 126 -10.42 -2.90 -2.95
C PRO A 126 -10.18 -4.30 -3.57
N PRO A 127 -10.80 -5.38 -3.07
CA PRO A 127 -11.95 -5.47 -2.17
C PRO A 127 -11.62 -5.65 -0.68
N SER A 128 -10.36 -5.46 -0.26
CA SER A 128 -9.96 -5.72 1.13
C SER A 128 -10.63 -4.76 2.12
N MET A 129 -10.78 -3.47 1.77
CA MET A 129 -11.46 -2.46 2.60
C MET A 129 -12.90 -2.83 2.99
N PRO A 130 -13.83 -3.15 2.05
CA PRO A 130 -15.19 -3.53 2.42
C PRO A 130 -15.26 -4.88 3.13
N THR A 131 -14.34 -5.80 2.85
CA THR A 131 -14.32 -7.12 3.52
C THR A 131 -13.90 -7.02 4.97
N ILE A 132 -12.87 -6.22 5.28
CA ILE A 132 -12.40 -5.96 6.64
C ILE A 132 -13.46 -5.17 7.43
N GLU A 133 -14.12 -4.19 6.82
CA GLU A 133 -15.18 -3.42 7.48
C GLU A 133 -16.40 -4.30 7.81
N ARG A 134 -16.76 -5.28 6.96
CA ARG A 134 -17.81 -6.26 7.27
C ARG A 134 -17.44 -7.19 8.43
N ILE A 135 -16.18 -7.63 8.51
CA ILE A 135 -15.69 -8.45 9.63
C ILE A 135 -15.79 -7.65 10.93
N ARG A 136 -15.39 -6.38 10.90
CA ARG A 136 -15.52 -5.47 12.05
C ARG A 136 -16.97 -5.27 12.48
N GLN A 137 -17.88 -5.00 11.54
CA GLN A 137 -19.30 -4.81 11.84
C GLN A 137 -19.93 -6.05 12.49
N ARG A 138 -19.49 -7.26 12.13
CA ARG A 138 -19.92 -8.49 12.81
C ARG A 138 -19.43 -8.55 14.26
N ILE A 139 -18.15 -8.27 14.49
CA ILE A 139 -17.56 -8.33 15.83
C ILE A 139 -18.18 -7.26 16.75
N GLU A 140 -18.37 -6.03 16.27
CA GLU A 140 -19.01 -4.95 17.04
C GLU A 140 -20.53 -5.16 17.20
N GLY A 141 -21.18 -5.85 16.26
CA GLY A 141 -22.60 -6.21 16.34
C GLY A 141 -22.91 -7.33 17.33
N GLU A 142 -21.98 -8.27 17.54
CA GLU A 142 -22.12 -9.33 18.54
C GLU A 142 -21.96 -8.80 19.98
N GLN A 143 -21.07 -7.82 20.21
CA GLN A 143 -20.90 -7.23 21.55
C GLN A 143 -22.07 -6.34 22.02
N LYS A 144 -23.04 -6.03 21.16
CA LYS A 144 -24.19 -5.19 21.50
C LYS A 144 -25.44 -5.99 21.89
N ASN A 145 -25.38 -7.31 21.73
CA ASN A 145 -26.47 -8.25 22.01
C ASN A 145 -26.19 -9.17 23.23
N GLU A 146 -25.07 -8.94 23.94
CA GLU A 146 -24.84 -9.43 25.31
C GLU A 146 -25.15 -8.31 26.32
#